data_AF-A0A3C1W4G5-F1
#
_entry.id   AF-A0A3C1W4G5-F1
#
_cell.length_a   1.000
_cell.length_b   1.000
_cell.length_c   1.000
_cell.angle_alpha   90.00
_cell.angle_beta   90.00
_cell.angle_gamma   90.00
#
_symmetry.space_group_name_H-M   'P 1'
#
loop_
_entity.id
_entity.type
_entity.pdbx_description
1 polymer ?
#
loop_
_entity_poly.entity_id
_entity_poly.type
_entity_poly.pdbx_seq_one_letter_code
_entity_poly.pdbx_strand_id
1 'polypeptide(L)'
;MCQEKEHPQATPARVPAGIQPARAPKQVLRLSTNRISFLSAMISHLALLSLLLSSASIRSEQRLPIAPPAEVGMCAEKLRKIDEIVRRKFIEGKQLAGATVIVARRGKVVHFETYGMRDLARGKPMTPDTIVRMYSMTKAIVSVAAMILVEEGKLGLDSPISKYVPKVNAMRVGTAPAKKEITLRDILRHTAGFPNNVTVDRLYREAGLPSLANSTLREMTERLNHIPLRSEPGTEWYYSFGTDALAHLVEVGSGQPIDRFLEERIFTPLKMRDTAFFCPASKRERFALLYGRNLEPVAASQPGTSGPFNFETAPKFLSGGGGLVSTGIDYIRFCLMLSGMGQLEGARLLKEETIKEMTRNQLPDAAYPISRSPRGRGFGLGFAVRVEKIESEPSSIGEYEWLGGAGTEFWISPRDQLAVVTLSQASPMRDLGATVKPLVYQALDR
;
A
#
# COMPACT_ATOMS: atom_id res chain seq x y z
N MET A 1 28.07 -27.51 -54.92
CA MET A 1 29.39 -27.99 -54.48
C MET A 1 30.40 -26.89 -54.76
N CYS A 2 31.22 -26.58 -53.76
CA CYS A 2 32.16 -25.46 -53.69
C CYS A 2 33.11 -25.32 -54.89
N GLN A 3 33.52 -24.07 -55.20
CA GLN A 3 34.94 -23.68 -55.20
C GLN A 3 35.17 -22.15 -55.25
N GLU A 4 36.32 -21.76 -54.72
CA GLU A 4 36.90 -20.42 -54.46
C GLU A 4 37.12 -19.54 -55.71
N LYS A 5 37.34 -18.22 -55.48
CA LYS A 5 38.58 -17.51 -55.91
C LYS A 5 38.68 -16.06 -55.40
N GLU A 6 39.92 -15.64 -55.20
CA GLU A 6 40.43 -14.37 -54.64
C GLU A 6 40.48 -13.16 -55.62
N HIS A 7 40.53 -11.96 -55.01
CA HIS A 7 41.16 -10.64 -55.32
C HIS A 7 41.52 -10.16 -56.75
N PRO A 8 41.46 -8.82 -57.02
CA PRO A 8 42.64 -7.94 -56.84
C PRO A 8 42.40 -6.44 -56.46
N GLN A 9 43.54 -5.77 -56.24
CA GLN A 9 43.86 -4.41 -55.74
C GLN A 9 43.52 -3.21 -56.66
N ALA A 10 43.44 -1.98 -56.12
CA ALA A 10 44.29 -0.79 -56.45
C ALA A 10 43.79 0.56 -55.86
N THR A 11 44.74 1.43 -55.52
CA THR A 11 44.78 2.74 -54.81
C THR A 11 44.53 3.98 -55.73
N PRO A 12 44.79 5.26 -55.36
CA PRO A 12 44.35 6.15 -54.24
C PRO A 12 43.82 7.54 -54.74
N ALA A 13 43.31 8.41 -53.85
CA ALA A 13 43.11 9.85 -54.16
C ALA A 13 43.76 10.78 -53.12
N ARG A 14 44.40 11.84 -53.66
CA ARG A 14 45.35 12.77 -53.05
C ARG A 14 44.73 13.81 -52.10
N VAL A 15 45.49 14.16 -51.06
CA VAL A 15 45.33 15.36 -50.21
C VAL A 15 46.37 16.40 -50.64
N PRO A 16 46.04 17.70 -50.79
CA PRO A 16 47.03 18.73 -51.03
C PRO A 16 47.65 19.24 -49.72
N ALA A 17 48.95 19.54 -49.81
CA ALA A 17 49.81 20.05 -48.77
C ALA A 17 49.68 21.57 -48.58
N GLY A 18 50.05 22.04 -47.39
CA GLY A 18 50.63 23.37 -47.22
C GLY A 18 50.16 24.10 -45.98
N ILE A 19 51.03 24.17 -44.97
CA ILE A 19 51.68 25.38 -44.44
C ILE A 19 52.19 25.06 -43.03
N GLN A 20 53.52 25.04 -42.86
CA GLN A 20 54.17 25.18 -41.56
C GLN A 20 54.37 26.67 -41.25
N PRO A 21 54.38 27.03 -39.96
CA PRO A 21 55.43 27.94 -39.51
C PRO A 21 56.13 27.49 -38.20
N ALA A 22 57.45 27.66 -38.25
CA ALA A 22 58.37 28.12 -37.21
C ALA A 22 58.25 27.62 -35.75
N ARG A 23 59.34 26.99 -35.29
CA ARG A 23 59.71 26.85 -33.87
C ARG A 23 60.00 28.21 -33.24
N ALA A 24 59.49 28.41 -32.02
CA ALA A 24 59.97 29.38 -31.03
C ALA A 24 59.93 28.73 -29.62
N PRO A 25 60.70 29.24 -28.64
CA PRO A 25 61.38 28.41 -27.64
C PRO A 25 60.56 28.09 -26.39
N LYS A 26 61.00 27.04 -25.69
CA LYS A 26 60.55 26.60 -24.37
C LYS A 26 60.65 27.74 -23.34
N GLN A 27 59.52 28.21 -22.84
CA GLN A 27 59.40 28.79 -21.50
C GLN A 27 58.47 27.91 -20.66
N VAL A 28 59.06 27.19 -19.72
CA VAL A 28 58.34 26.43 -18.71
C VAL A 28 57.82 27.43 -17.68
N LEU A 29 56.54 27.80 -17.77
CA LEU A 29 55.85 28.45 -16.67
C LEU A 29 55.57 27.37 -15.60
N ARG A 30 56.48 27.22 -14.63
CA ARG A 30 56.18 26.48 -13.39
C ARG A 30 55.13 27.29 -12.61
N LEU A 31 53.86 27.04 -12.86
CA LEU A 31 52.82 27.33 -11.87
C LEU A 31 53.13 26.47 -10.65
N SER A 32 53.32 27.10 -9.50
CA SER A 32 53.65 26.37 -8.27
C SER A 32 52.53 25.37 -7.97
N THR A 33 52.91 24.10 -7.86
CA THR A 33 52.04 22.97 -7.52
C THR A 33 51.22 23.21 -6.24
N ASN A 34 51.67 24.16 -5.40
CA ASN A 34 51.00 24.56 -4.17
C ASN A 34 49.66 25.30 -4.42
N ARG A 35 49.52 26.17 -5.44
CA ARG A 35 48.25 26.90 -5.63
C ARG A 35 47.11 26.03 -6.19
N ILE A 36 47.44 25.02 -6.99
CA ILE A 36 46.47 24.06 -7.56
C ILE A 36 45.99 23.07 -6.48
N SER A 37 46.86 22.67 -5.55
CA SER A 37 46.49 21.79 -4.45
C SER A 37 45.62 22.48 -3.39
N PHE A 38 45.83 23.78 -3.11
CA PHE A 38 44.93 24.55 -2.23
C PHE A 38 43.52 24.73 -2.83
N LEU A 39 43.40 25.01 -4.13
CA LEU A 39 42.09 25.18 -4.79
C LEU A 39 41.33 23.85 -4.90
N SER A 40 42.03 22.74 -5.17
CA SER A 40 41.46 21.39 -5.20
C SER A 40 41.01 20.90 -3.81
N ALA A 41 41.77 21.24 -2.75
CA ALA A 41 41.40 20.94 -1.36
C ALA A 41 40.16 21.73 -0.89
N MET A 42 40.01 23.00 -1.31
CA MET A 42 38.83 23.81 -1.03
C MET A 42 37.58 23.30 -1.75
N ILE A 43 37.68 22.94 -3.04
CA ILE A 43 36.56 22.37 -3.81
C ILE A 43 36.14 21.02 -3.22
N SER A 44 37.10 20.20 -2.79
CA SER A 44 36.83 18.92 -2.13
C SER A 44 36.16 19.11 -0.76
N HIS A 45 36.56 20.12 0.03
CA HIS A 45 35.92 20.43 1.31
C HIS A 45 34.50 21.01 1.13
N LEU A 46 34.28 21.87 0.14
CA LEU A 46 32.95 22.40 -0.20
C LEU A 46 32.03 21.30 -0.73
N ALA A 47 32.54 20.35 -1.53
CA ALA A 47 31.79 19.17 -1.98
C ALA A 47 31.46 18.20 -0.82
N LEU A 48 32.39 18.01 0.13
CA LEU A 48 32.14 17.20 1.33
C LEU A 48 31.12 17.87 2.27
N LEU A 49 31.22 19.18 2.48
CA LEU A 49 30.26 19.94 3.30
C LEU A 49 28.86 19.93 2.67
N SER A 50 28.76 20.06 1.35
CA SER A 50 27.48 19.99 0.63
C SER A 50 26.90 18.57 0.61
N LEU A 51 27.70 17.50 0.56
CA LEU A 51 27.23 16.13 0.79
C LEU A 51 26.77 15.89 2.24
N LEU A 52 27.46 16.46 3.23
CA LEU A 52 27.11 16.34 4.65
C LEU A 52 25.85 17.16 5.01
N LEU A 53 25.69 18.34 4.43
CA LEU A 53 24.48 19.17 4.56
C LEU A 53 23.29 18.55 3.81
N SER A 54 23.51 17.96 2.63
CA SER A 54 22.46 17.24 1.89
C SER A 54 21.99 15.99 2.64
N SER A 55 22.90 15.22 3.24
CA SER A 55 22.54 14.02 4.03
C SER A 55 21.86 14.35 5.36
N ALA A 56 22.17 15.50 5.98
CA ALA A 56 21.45 15.99 7.16
C ALA A 56 20.02 16.48 6.83
N SER A 57 19.83 17.22 5.73
CA SER A 57 18.49 17.62 5.26
C SER A 57 17.64 16.44 4.78
N ILE A 58 18.24 15.46 4.09
CA ILE A 58 17.53 14.23 3.67
C ILE A 58 17.08 13.40 4.89
N ARG A 59 17.85 13.38 5.99
CA ARG A 59 17.46 12.71 7.25
C ARG A 59 16.35 13.44 8.01
N SER A 60 16.24 14.76 7.86
CA SER A 60 15.19 15.58 8.49
C SER A 60 13.81 15.30 7.88
N GLU A 61 13.74 15.12 6.56
CA GLU A 61 12.47 14.90 5.84
C GLU A 61 11.87 13.51 6.03
N GLN A 62 12.59 12.55 6.63
CA GLN A 62 12.15 11.16 6.76
C GLN A 62 11.56 10.83 8.13
N ARG A 63 11.68 11.74 9.11
CA ARG A 63 11.22 11.45 10.47
C ARG A 63 9.70 11.59 10.52
N LEU A 64 9.05 10.56 11.04
CA LEU A 64 7.65 10.67 11.44
C LEU A 64 7.52 11.87 12.40
N PRO A 65 6.43 12.65 12.30
CA PRO A 65 6.14 13.65 13.32
C PRO A 65 5.95 12.93 14.65
N ILE A 66 6.84 13.13 15.63
CA ILE A 66 6.83 12.45 16.93
C ILE A 66 6.62 13.48 18.03
N ALA A 67 5.90 13.12 19.09
CA ALA A 67 5.86 13.89 20.32
C ALA A 67 5.74 13.00 21.56
N PRO A 68 6.11 13.52 22.74
CA PRO A 68 5.69 12.94 24.01
C PRO A 68 4.15 12.82 24.07
N PRO A 69 3.60 11.73 24.65
CA PRO A 69 2.16 11.54 24.79
C PRO A 69 1.42 12.75 25.39
N ALA A 70 2.00 13.39 26.41
CA ALA A 70 1.38 14.51 27.10
C ALA A 70 1.12 15.74 26.20
N GLU A 71 1.98 16.01 25.21
CA GLU A 71 1.80 17.15 24.29
C GLU A 71 0.54 17.04 23.43
N VAL A 72 0.09 15.82 23.20
CA VAL A 72 -1.12 15.55 22.43
C VAL A 72 -2.25 15.08 23.31
N GLY A 73 -2.17 15.26 24.64
CA GLY A 73 -3.21 14.92 25.62
C GLY A 73 -3.39 13.41 25.82
N MET A 74 -2.30 12.66 25.85
CA MET A 74 -2.30 11.23 26.15
C MET A 74 -1.42 10.90 27.36
N CYS A 75 -1.90 9.99 28.19
CA CYS A 75 -1.19 9.50 29.36
C CYS A 75 -0.15 8.43 28.98
N ALA A 76 1.13 8.76 29.14
CA ALA A 76 2.25 7.86 28.84
C ALA A 76 2.21 6.56 29.67
N GLU A 77 1.78 6.62 30.94
CA GLU A 77 1.65 5.43 31.79
C GLU A 77 0.59 4.46 31.28
N LYS A 78 -0.55 4.96 30.79
CA LYS A 78 -1.59 4.11 30.22
C LYS A 78 -1.16 3.52 28.87
N LEU A 79 -0.40 4.26 28.07
CA LEU A 79 0.19 3.72 26.83
C LEU A 79 1.18 2.58 27.11
N ARG A 80 1.99 2.66 28.17
CA ARG A 80 2.90 1.56 28.56
C ARG A 80 2.19 0.22 28.83
N LYS A 81 0.90 0.23 29.18
CA LYS A 81 0.11 -1.01 29.34
C LYS A 81 -0.02 -1.78 28.03
N ILE A 82 0.10 -1.10 26.88
CA ILE A 82 0.17 -1.74 25.56
C ILE A 82 1.39 -2.66 25.49
N ASP A 83 2.56 -2.18 25.93
CA ASP A 83 3.79 -2.97 25.89
C ASP A 83 3.66 -4.25 26.73
N GLU A 84 3.12 -4.10 27.94
CA GLU A 84 2.94 -5.22 28.86
C GLU A 84 1.99 -6.27 28.29
N ILE A 85 0.83 -5.86 27.77
CA ILE A 85 -0.15 -6.82 27.25
C ILE A 85 0.37 -7.48 25.97
N VAL A 86 1.06 -6.73 25.09
CA VAL A 86 1.58 -7.29 23.85
C VAL A 86 2.67 -8.31 24.13
N ARG A 87 3.62 -7.99 25.01
CA ARG A 87 4.69 -8.93 25.41
C ARG A 87 4.12 -10.17 26.09
N ARG A 88 3.32 -10.02 27.15
CA ARG A 88 2.83 -11.15 27.95
C ARG A 88 1.84 -12.03 27.18
N LYS A 89 0.79 -11.43 26.62
CA LYS A 89 -0.28 -12.21 25.97
C LYS A 89 0.17 -12.80 24.64
N PHE A 90 0.81 -11.99 23.78
CA PHE A 90 1.04 -12.39 22.40
C PHE A 90 2.40 -13.03 22.16
N ILE A 91 3.47 -12.48 22.74
CA ILE A 91 4.83 -12.98 22.50
C ILE A 91 5.17 -14.13 23.46
N GLU A 92 5.12 -13.90 24.77
CA GLU A 92 5.39 -14.91 25.80
C GLU A 92 4.33 -16.03 25.79
N GLY A 93 3.07 -15.65 25.60
CA GLY A 93 1.96 -16.59 25.36
C GLY A 93 1.99 -17.31 24.01
N LYS A 94 3.03 -17.08 23.18
CA LYS A 94 3.26 -17.74 21.88
C LYS A 94 2.08 -17.66 20.90
N GLN A 95 1.27 -16.60 20.98
CA GLN A 95 0.17 -16.38 20.05
C GLN A 95 0.63 -15.73 18.74
N LEU A 96 1.69 -14.92 18.81
CA LEU A 96 2.34 -14.23 17.69
C LEU A 96 3.87 -14.41 17.78
N ALA A 97 4.52 -14.56 16.63
CA ALA A 97 5.99 -14.53 16.55
C ALA A 97 6.53 -13.12 16.83
N GLY A 98 5.86 -12.10 16.28
CA GLY A 98 6.19 -10.70 16.47
C GLY A 98 5.04 -9.79 16.09
N ALA A 99 5.11 -8.54 16.55
CA ALA A 99 4.09 -7.52 16.36
C ALA A 99 4.69 -6.11 16.31
N THR A 100 3.96 -5.18 15.69
CA THR A 100 4.23 -3.73 15.75
C THR A 100 2.95 -3.02 16.14
N VAL A 101 3.04 -2.03 17.04
CA VAL A 101 1.92 -1.16 17.43
C VAL A 101 2.36 0.29 17.30
N ILE A 102 1.58 1.07 16.55
CA ILE A 102 1.84 2.50 16.32
C ILE A 102 0.59 3.28 16.69
N VAL A 103 0.72 4.25 17.59
CA VAL A 103 -0.35 5.18 17.98
C VAL A 103 0.08 6.59 17.63
N ALA A 104 -0.75 7.29 16.86
CA ALA A 104 -0.62 8.70 16.59
C ALA A 104 -1.86 9.46 17.04
N ARG A 105 -1.64 10.66 17.57
CA ARG A 105 -2.71 11.60 17.90
C ARG A 105 -2.33 13.02 17.50
N ARG A 106 -3.29 13.80 17.01
CA ARG A 106 -3.09 15.18 16.54
C ARG A 106 -1.96 15.29 15.51
N GLY A 107 -1.89 14.32 14.61
CA GLY A 107 -0.87 14.26 13.58
C GLY A 107 0.53 13.86 14.05
N LYS A 108 0.74 13.51 15.32
CA LYS A 108 2.04 13.09 15.88
C LYS A 108 2.00 11.67 16.42
N VAL A 109 3.01 10.86 16.10
CA VAL A 109 3.26 9.53 16.66
C VAL A 109 3.73 9.67 18.11
N VAL A 110 3.09 8.93 19.01
CA VAL A 110 3.36 8.96 20.45
C VAL A 110 3.66 7.60 21.05
N HIS A 111 3.42 6.53 20.29
CA HIS A 111 3.80 5.16 20.60
C HIS A 111 4.22 4.49 19.29
N PHE A 112 5.42 3.92 19.23
CA PHE A 112 5.85 3.07 18.12
C PHE A 112 6.80 2.01 18.65
N GLU A 113 6.24 0.85 18.92
CA GLU A 113 6.98 -0.26 19.52
C GLU A 113 6.85 -1.53 18.67
N THR A 114 7.93 -2.32 18.70
CA THR A 114 8.03 -3.61 18.02
C THR A 114 8.38 -4.70 19.02
N TYR A 115 7.76 -5.86 18.85
CA TYR A 115 7.82 -6.97 19.79
C TYR A 115 8.14 -8.28 19.07
N GLY A 116 8.90 -9.15 19.74
CA GLY A 116 9.21 -10.49 19.24
C GLY A 116 10.07 -10.51 17.99
N MET A 117 9.82 -11.49 17.12
CA MET A 117 10.64 -11.84 15.96
C MET A 117 9.83 -11.75 14.66
N ARG A 118 10.49 -11.30 13.59
CA ARG A 118 9.97 -11.42 12.21
C ARG A 118 10.31 -12.78 11.58
N ASP A 119 11.33 -13.45 12.13
CA ASP A 119 11.76 -14.81 11.75
C ASP A 119 12.33 -15.50 13.01
N LEU A 120 11.57 -16.44 13.56
CA LEU A 120 11.93 -17.22 14.75
C LEU A 120 13.12 -18.15 14.49
N ALA A 121 13.14 -18.84 13.35
CA ALA A 121 14.16 -19.84 13.05
C ALA A 121 15.54 -19.21 12.89
N ARG A 122 15.59 -18.00 12.32
CA ARG A 122 16.83 -17.24 12.12
C ARG A 122 17.09 -16.21 13.24
N GLY A 123 16.26 -16.18 14.28
CA GLY A 123 16.39 -15.26 15.41
C GLY A 123 16.36 -13.78 15.03
N LYS A 124 15.60 -13.40 14.00
CA LYS A 124 15.57 -12.01 13.53
C LYS A 124 14.45 -11.23 14.22
N PRO A 125 14.77 -10.12 14.93
CA PRO A 125 13.79 -9.35 15.67
C PRO A 125 12.78 -8.66 14.76
N MET A 126 11.57 -8.41 15.26
CA MET A 126 10.69 -7.42 14.64
C MET A 126 11.33 -6.04 14.78
N THR A 127 11.36 -5.25 13.71
CA THR A 127 11.95 -3.90 13.67
C THR A 127 10.98 -2.90 13.04
N PRO A 128 11.10 -1.59 13.30
CA PRO A 128 10.19 -0.57 12.75
C PRO A 128 10.07 -0.58 11.22
N ASP A 129 11.13 -1.02 10.54
CA ASP A 129 11.25 -1.14 9.08
C ASP A 129 10.98 -2.56 8.57
N THR A 130 10.43 -3.45 9.40
CA THR A 130 10.03 -4.79 8.95
C THR A 130 8.91 -4.68 7.92
N ILE A 131 9.11 -5.35 6.78
CA ILE A 131 8.14 -5.43 5.69
C ILE A 131 7.19 -6.59 5.98
N VAL A 132 5.89 -6.34 5.87
CA VAL A 132 4.83 -7.32 6.10
C VAL A 132 3.83 -7.32 4.95
N ARG A 133 3.10 -8.43 4.79
CA ARG A 133 2.00 -8.54 3.82
C ARG A 133 0.79 -7.81 4.39
N MET A 134 0.33 -6.77 3.69
CA MET A 134 -0.80 -5.94 4.13
C MET A 134 -2.15 -6.57 3.83
N TYR A 135 -2.18 -7.49 2.88
CA TYR A 135 -3.41 -8.15 2.47
C TYR A 135 -4.50 -7.10 2.23
N SER A 136 -5.67 -7.26 2.85
CA SER A 136 -6.84 -6.42 2.60
C SER A 136 -6.71 -4.95 3.01
N MET A 137 -5.69 -4.55 3.77
CA MET A 137 -5.33 -3.13 3.93
C MET A 137 -4.94 -2.46 2.60
N THR A 138 -4.52 -3.24 1.59
CA THR A 138 -4.33 -2.76 0.20
C THR A 138 -5.55 -2.00 -0.33
N LYS A 139 -6.77 -2.43 0.04
CA LYS A 139 -8.02 -1.86 -0.46
C LYS A 139 -8.16 -0.37 -0.14
N ALA A 140 -7.68 0.07 1.01
CA ALA A 140 -7.77 1.47 1.41
C ALA A 140 -6.93 2.37 0.47
N ILE A 141 -5.72 1.93 0.14
CA ILE A 141 -4.82 2.63 -0.79
C ILE A 141 -5.42 2.68 -2.20
N VAL A 142 -5.92 1.56 -2.70
CA VAL A 142 -6.55 1.49 -4.05
C VAL A 142 -7.84 2.32 -4.10
N SER A 143 -8.59 2.40 -3.00
CA SER A 143 -9.79 3.25 -2.92
C SER A 143 -9.43 4.72 -2.96
N VAL A 144 -8.37 5.15 -2.26
CA VAL A 144 -7.83 6.52 -2.38
C VAL A 144 -7.37 6.81 -3.81
N ALA A 145 -6.67 5.88 -4.45
CA ALA A 145 -6.23 6.02 -5.84
C ALA A 145 -7.40 6.24 -6.82
N ALA A 146 -8.49 5.48 -6.65
CA ALA A 146 -9.70 5.69 -7.44
C ALA A 146 -10.34 7.05 -7.17
N MET A 147 -10.37 7.50 -5.91
CA MET A 147 -10.95 8.80 -5.56
C MET A 147 -10.11 9.99 -6.03
N ILE A 148 -8.79 9.85 -6.16
CA ILE A 148 -7.94 10.85 -6.83
C ILE A 148 -8.40 11.04 -8.28
N LEU A 149 -8.64 9.93 -9.00
CA LEU A 149 -9.13 9.97 -10.38
C LEU A 149 -10.57 10.49 -10.49
N VAL A 150 -11.39 10.32 -9.44
CA VAL A 150 -12.72 10.93 -9.36
C VAL A 150 -12.61 12.46 -9.22
N GLU A 151 -11.72 12.98 -8.36
CA GLU A 151 -11.50 14.43 -8.26
C GLU A 151 -10.97 15.04 -9.56
N GLU A 152 -10.17 14.29 -10.31
CA GLU A 152 -9.64 14.68 -11.62
C GLU A 152 -10.66 14.54 -12.75
N GLY A 153 -11.87 14.05 -12.48
CA GLY A 153 -12.91 13.83 -13.49
C GLY A 153 -12.61 12.70 -14.48
N LYS A 154 -11.60 11.87 -14.21
CA LYS A 154 -11.20 10.73 -15.05
C LYS A 154 -12.04 9.48 -14.78
N LEU A 155 -12.56 9.36 -13.56
CA LEU A 155 -13.55 8.37 -13.17
C LEU A 155 -14.78 9.07 -12.60
N GLY A 156 -15.95 8.43 -12.73
CA GLY A 156 -17.22 8.92 -12.20
C GLY A 156 -17.76 7.94 -11.19
N LEU A 157 -18.07 8.43 -9.98
CA LEU A 157 -18.47 7.59 -8.85
C LEU A 157 -19.75 6.79 -9.15
N ASP A 158 -20.73 7.43 -9.78
CA ASP A 158 -22.01 6.82 -10.14
C ASP A 158 -22.08 6.41 -11.62
N SER A 159 -20.95 6.48 -12.35
CA SER A 159 -20.89 5.99 -13.73
C SER A 159 -20.84 4.46 -13.76
N PRO A 160 -21.53 3.81 -14.72
CA PRO A 160 -21.42 2.38 -14.90
C PRO A 160 -19.99 2.00 -15.32
N ILE A 161 -19.49 0.87 -14.84
CA ILE A 161 -18.12 0.42 -15.16
C ILE A 161 -17.95 0.08 -16.65
N SER A 162 -19.03 -0.26 -17.35
CA SER A 162 -19.07 -0.50 -18.80
C SER A 162 -18.60 0.70 -19.61
N LYS A 163 -18.76 1.93 -19.08
CA LYS A 163 -18.20 3.15 -19.67
C LYS A 163 -16.68 3.10 -19.81
N TYR A 164 -16.00 2.47 -18.85
CA TYR A 164 -14.54 2.40 -18.79
C TYR A 164 -14.01 1.06 -19.31
N VAL A 165 -14.78 0.00 -19.14
CA VAL A 165 -14.48 -1.35 -19.64
C VAL A 165 -15.68 -1.85 -20.44
N PRO A 166 -15.81 -1.48 -21.73
CA PRO A 166 -16.98 -1.81 -22.55
C PRO A 166 -17.31 -3.29 -22.66
N LYS A 167 -16.32 -4.17 -22.44
CA LYS A 167 -16.52 -5.62 -22.39
C LYS A 167 -17.35 -6.09 -21.18
N VAL A 168 -17.49 -5.28 -20.13
CA VAL A 168 -18.25 -5.61 -18.91
C VAL A 168 -19.63 -4.94 -18.98
N ASN A 169 -20.49 -5.43 -19.86
CA ASN A 169 -21.80 -4.85 -20.16
C ASN A 169 -22.97 -5.86 -20.12
N ALA A 170 -22.69 -7.12 -19.78
CA ALA A 170 -23.67 -8.21 -19.84
C ALA A 170 -23.66 -9.07 -18.57
N MET A 171 -23.41 -8.43 -17.42
CA MET A 171 -23.40 -9.10 -16.13
C MET A 171 -24.77 -9.71 -15.81
N ARG A 172 -24.76 -10.87 -15.14
CA ARG A 172 -25.98 -11.64 -14.83
C ARG A 172 -26.08 -11.89 -13.34
N VAL A 173 -27.30 -11.91 -12.81
CA VAL A 173 -27.62 -12.45 -11.47
C VAL A 173 -28.28 -13.81 -11.69
N GLY A 174 -27.61 -14.88 -11.27
CA GLY A 174 -27.99 -16.24 -11.69
C GLY A 174 -27.98 -16.36 -13.22
N THR A 175 -29.13 -16.71 -13.81
CA THR A 175 -29.29 -16.82 -15.27
C THR A 175 -29.92 -15.59 -15.91
N ALA A 176 -30.40 -14.60 -15.15
CA ALA A 176 -31.03 -13.39 -15.69
C ALA A 176 -30.01 -12.25 -15.85
N PRO A 177 -30.16 -11.35 -16.84
CA PRO A 177 -29.40 -10.10 -16.87
C PRO A 177 -29.59 -9.30 -15.57
N ALA A 178 -28.53 -8.66 -15.08
CA ALA A 178 -28.65 -7.76 -13.94
C ALA A 178 -29.57 -6.58 -14.30
N LYS A 179 -30.41 -6.14 -13.35
CA LYS A 179 -31.38 -5.05 -13.56
C LYS A 179 -30.71 -3.67 -13.61
N LYS A 180 -29.52 -3.55 -13.03
CA LYS A 180 -28.71 -2.33 -12.99
C LYS A 180 -27.27 -2.66 -13.36
N GLU A 181 -26.61 -1.72 -14.01
CA GLU A 181 -25.16 -1.80 -14.21
C GLU A 181 -24.42 -1.52 -12.89
N ILE A 182 -23.26 -2.15 -12.73
CA ILE A 182 -22.37 -1.92 -11.59
C ILE A 182 -21.75 -0.54 -11.74
N THR A 183 -21.80 0.28 -10.69
CA THR A 183 -21.09 1.57 -10.64
C THR A 183 -19.76 1.48 -9.92
N LEU A 184 -18.90 2.49 -10.08
CA LEU A 184 -17.68 2.63 -9.29
C LEU A 184 -17.99 2.68 -7.77
N ARG A 185 -19.08 3.37 -7.39
CA ARG A 185 -19.56 3.46 -6.00
C ARG A 185 -19.87 2.08 -5.44
N ASP A 186 -20.55 1.24 -6.22
CA ASP A 186 -20.89 -0.11 -5.79
C ASP A 186 -19.65 -0.98 -5.54
N ILE A 187 -18.59 -0.80 -6.32
CA ILE A 187 -17.32 -1.48 -6.08
C ILE A 187 -16.66 -0.97 -4.80
N LEU A 188 -16.53 0.35 -4.67
CA LEU A 188 -15.89 1.00 -3.52
C LEU A 188 -16.55 0.66 -2.19
N ARG A 189 -17.88 0.42 -2.18
CA ARG A 189 -18.63 0.07 -0.98
C ARG A 189 -19.01 -1.41 -0.85
N HIS A 190 -18.46 -2.30 -1.68
CA HIS A 190 -18.75 -3.73 -1.68
C HIS A 190 -20.24 -4.10 -1.89
N THR A 191 -20.96 -3.34 -2.71
CA THR A 191 -22.35 -3.62 -3.11
C THR A 191 -22.49 -3.97 -4.59
N ALA A 192 -21.40 -4.27 -5.29
CA ALA A 192 -21.40 -4.60 -6.72
C ALA A 192 -22.01 -5.98 -7.05
N GLY A 193 -22.41 -6.78 -6.05
CA GLY A 193 -22.89 -8.15 -6.26
C GLY A 193 -21.79 -9.16 -6.60
N PHE A 194 -20.52 -8.75 -6.67
CA PHE A 194 -19.41 -9.64 -7.02
C PHE A 194 -19.21 -10.79 -6.01
N PRO A 195 -18.80 -11.99 -6.46
CA PRO A 195 -18.36 -13.05 -5.55
C PRO A 195 -16.99 -12.77 -4.91
N ASN A 196 -16.49 -13.67 -4.07
CA ASN A 196 -15.16 -13.52 -3.48
C ASN A 196 -14.05 -14.04 -4.41
N ASN A 197 -12.80 -13.69 -4.12
CA ASN A 197 -11.64 -14.03 -4.96
C ASN A 197 -11.51 -15.55 -5.22
N VAL A 198 -11.71 -16.38 -4.20
CA VAL A 198 -11.64 -17.85 -4.32
C VAL A 198 -12.70 -18.37 -5.30
N THR A 199 -13.91 -17.84 -5.24
CA THR A 199 -15.00 -18.22 -6.14
C THR A 199 -14.71 -17.78 -7.56
N VAL A 200 -14.23 -16.54 -7.76
CA VAL A 200 -13.87 -16.04 -9.10
C VAL A 200 -12.75 -16.88 -9.72
N ASP A 201 -11.67 -17.12 -8.98
CA ASP A 201 -10.55 -17.92 -9.46
C ASP A 201 -10.99 -19.33 -9.87
N ARG A 202 -11.83 -19.97 -9.04
CA ARG A 202 -12.41 -21.28 -9.34
C ARG A 202 -13.26 -21.25 -10.61
N LEU A 203 -14.17 -20.29 -10.74
CA LEU A 203 -15.06 -20.17 -11.89
C LEU A 203 -14.28 -19.90 -13.18
N TYR A 204 -13.22 -19.09 -13.15
CA TYR A 204 -12.34 -18.92 -14.31
C TYR A 204 -11.66 -20.22 -14.71
N ARG A 205 -11.09 -20.97 -13.75
CA ARG A 205 -10.46 -22.25 -14.06
C ARG A 205 -11.45 -23.29 -14.59
N GLU A 206 -12.65 -23.37 -14.01
CA GLU A 206 -13.73 -24.25 -14.50
C GLU A 206 -14.18 -23.89 -15.92
N ALA A 207 -14.12 -22.61 -16.29
CA ALA A 207 -14.38 -22.13 -17.64
C ALA A 207 -13.19 -22.28 -18.62
N GLY A 208 -12.10 -22.94 -18.21
CA GLY A 208 -10.88 -23.07 -19.02
C GLY A 208 -10.09 -21.76 -19.21
N LEU A 209 -10.41 -20.73 -18.42
CA LEU A 209 -9.73 -19.44 -18.45
C LEU A 209 -8.53 -19.42 -17.48
N PRO A 210 -7.51 -18.58 -17.73
CA PRO A 210 -6.42 -18.39 -16.79
C PRO A 210 -6.93 -18.02 -15.39
N SER A 211 -6.28 -18.58 -14.36
CA SER A 211 -6.51 -18.23 -12.95
C SER A 211 -6.28 -16.74 -12.71
N LEU A 212 -6.74 -16.22 -11.56
CA LEU A 212 -6.49 -14.83 -11.19
C LEU A 212 -4.99 -14.52 -11.20
N ALA A 213 -4.21 -15.41 -10.63
CA ALA A 213 -2.76 -15.26 -10.50
C ALA A 213 -2.01 -15.21 -11.83
N ASN A 214 -2.54 -15.88 -12.85
CA ASN A 214 -2.00 -15.92 -14.21
C ASN A 214 -2.64 -14.87 -15.13
N SER A 215 -3.39 -13.92 -14.57
CA SER A 215 -4.06 -12.85 -15.30
C SER A 215 -3.48 -11.48 -14.93
N THR A 216 -3.44 -10.56 -15.89
CA THR A 216 -3.36 -9.13 -15.57
C THR A 216 -4.70 -8.65 -15.00
N LEU A 217 -4.71 -7.46 -14.38
CA LEU A 217 -5.94 -6.81 -13.93
C LEU A 217 -6.94 -6.60 -15.08
N ARG A 218 -6.45 -6.23 -16.27
CA ARG A 218 -7.23 -6.12 -17.50
C ARG A 218 -7.84 -7.45 -17.93
N GLU A 219 -7.01 -8.48 -18.09
CA GLU A 219 -7.47 -9.81 -18.53
C GLU A 219 -8.54 -10.36 -17.58
N MET A 220 -8.34 -10.18 -16.27
CA MET A 220 -9.29 -10.57 -15.24
C MET A 220 -10.60 -9.80 -15.34
N THR A 221 -10.54 -8.48 -15.50
CA THR A 221 -11.75 -7.62 -15.51
C THR A 221 -12.56 -7.79 -16.80
N GLU A 222 -11.90 -7.94 -17.95
CA GLU A 222 -12.58 -8.11 -19.23
C GLU A 222 -13.34 -9.45 -19.34
N ARG A 223 -13.08 -10.41 -18.44
CA ARG A 223 -13.76 -11.70 -18.36
C ARG A 223 -14.93 -11.73 -17.38
N LEU A 224 -15.28 -10.60 -16.76
CA LEU A 224 -16.29 -10.60 -15.69
C LEU A 224 -17.68 -11.07 -16.12
N ASN A 225 -18.05 -10.96 -17.40
CA ASN A 225 -19.31 -11.51 -17.89
C ASN A 225 -19.42 -13.04 -17.73
N HIS A 226 -18.30 -13.76 -17.55
CA HIS A 226 -18.30 -15.19 -17.25
C HIS A 226 -18.60 -15.51 -15.79
N ILE A 227 -18.67 -14.49 -14.93
CA ILE A 227 -18.87 -14.63 -13.49
C ILE A 227 -20.28 -14.12 -13.14
N PRO A 228 -21.20 -14.98 -12.69
CA PRO A 228 -22.50 -14.52 -12.21
C PRO A 228 -22.32 -13.71 -10.93
N LEU A 229 -23.06 -12.60 -10.84
CA LEU A 229 -23.25 -11.83 -9.63
C LEU A 229 -24.05 -12.65 -8.61
N ARG A 230 -23.70 -12.47 -7.34
CA ARG A 230 -24.39 -13.02 -6.18
C ARG A 230 -25.72 -12.34 -5.92
N SER A 231 -25.80 -11.04 -6.20
CA SER A 231 -26.96 -10.20 -5.96
C SER A 231 -26.98 -9.03 -6.93
N GLU A 232 -28.11 -8.32 -6.99
CA GLU A 232 -28.23 -7.11 -7.80
C GLU A 232 -27.28 -6.02 -7.31
N PRO A 233 -26.64 -5.25 -8.21
CA PRO A 233 -25.82 -4.13 -7.80
C PRO A 233 -26.59 -3.13 -6.94
N GLY A 234 -26.00 -2.75 -5.82
CA GLY A 234 -26.53 -1.79 -4.86
C GLY A 234 -27.53 -2.37 -3.85
N THR A 235 -27.80 -3.69 -3.82
CA THR A 235 -28.83 -4.24 -2.91
C THR A 235 -28.27 -4.90 -1.65
N GLU A 236 -27.07 -5.48 -1.71
CA GLU A 236 -26.48 -6.20 -0.58
C GLU A 236 -25.00 -5.85 -0.42
N TRP A 237 -24.52 -5.78 0.83
CA TRP A 237 -23.10 -5.71 1.11
C TRP A 237 -22.49 -7.12 1.14
N TYR A 238 -21.48 -7.35 0.31
CA TYR A 238 -20.73 -8.60 0.32
C TYR A 238 -19.24 -8.38 0.08
N TYR A 239 -18.42 -8.88 1.00
CA TYR A 239 -16.97 -8.77 0.88
C TYR A 239 -16.44 -9.60 -0.29
N SER A 240 -16.02 -8.89 -1.34
CA SER A 240 -15.81 -9.45 -2.68
C SER A 240 -14.42 -9.15 -3.24
N PHE A 241 -14.13 -9.70 -4.42
CA PHE A 241 -12.93 -9.37 -5.20
C PHE A 241 -12.99 -7.97 -5.86
N GLY A 242 -14.08 -7.22 -5.67
CA GLY A 242 -14.36 -5.99 -6.43
C GLY A 242 -13.21 -4.98 -6.45
N THR A 243 -12.40 -4.90 -5.38
CA THR A 243 -11.25 -3.98 -5.35
C THR A 243 -10.12 -4.35 -6.32
N ASP A 244 -10.06 -5.60 -6.80
CA ASP A 244 -9.18 -5.97 -7.90
C ASP A 244 -9.69 -5.39 -9.23
N ALA A 245 -11.02 -5.40 -9.46
CA ALA A 245 -11.61 -4.68 -10.61
C ALA A 245 -11.45 -3.17 -10.47
N LEU A 246 -11.52 -2.63 -9.25
CA LEU A 246 -11.22 -1.22 -8.97
C LEU A 246 -9.79 -0.85 -9.38
N ALA A 247 -8.81 -1.72 -9.10
CA ALA A 247 -7.43 -1.49 -9.52
C ALA A 247 -7.31 -1.39 -11.05
N HIS A 248 -8.02 -2.24 -11.81
CA HIS A 248 -8.07 -2.09 -13.27
C HIS A 248 -8.72 -0.76 -13.70
N LEU A 249 -9.78 -0.31 -13.02
CA LEU A 249 -10.40 0.99 -13.32
C LEU A 249 -9.43 2.15 -13.04
N VAL A 250 -8.56 2.02 -12.05
CA VAL A 250 -7.47 2.98 -11.84
C VAL A 250 -6.47 2.95 -13.00
N GLU A 251 -6.12 1.77 -13.54
CA GLU A 251 -5.27 1.69 -14.75
C GLU A 251 -5.93 2.37 -15.96
N VAL A 252 -7.23 2.14 -16.17
CA VAL A 252 -7.99 2.78 -17.25
C VAL A 252 -8.07 4.30 -17.07
N GLY A 253 -8.43 4.77 -15.87
CA GLY A 253 -8.60 6.19 -15.61
C GLY A 253 -7.27 6.95 -15.64
N SER A 254 -6.18 6.34 -15.19
CA SER A 254 -4.85 6.96 -15.17
C SER A 254 -4.09 6.84 -16.50
N GLY A 255 -4.37 5.80 -17.29
CA GLY A 255 -3.54 5.42 -18.44
C GLY A 255 -2.20 4.78 -18.06
N GLN A 256 -2.00 4.42 -16.79
CA GLN A 256 -0.75 3.87 -16.25
C GLN A 256 -1.00 2.49 -15.60
N PRO A 257 0.02 1.60 -15.56
CA PRO A 257 -0.01 0.44 -14.68
C PRO A 257 -0.23 0.84 -13.21
N ILE A 258 -0.99 0.04 -12.46
CA ILE A 258 -1.40 0.41 -11.09
C ILE A 258 -0.22 0.64 -10.15
N ASP A 259 0.84 -0.16 -10.25
CA ASP A 259 2.05 -0.02 -9.44
C ASP A 259 2.72 1.35 -9.66
N ARG A 260 2.73 1.84 -10.91
CA ARG A 260 3.28 3.15 -11.26
C ARG A 260 2.41 4.30 -10.76
N PHE A 261 1.09 4.18 -10.95
CA PHE A 261 0.17 5.19 -10.45
C PHE A 261 0.26 5.33 -8.92
N LEU A 262 0.26 4.21 -8.19
CA LEU A 262 0.37 4.23 -6.73
C LEU A 262 1.72 4.80 -6.27
N GLU A 263 2.83 4.44 -6.94
CA GLU A 263 4.16 4.98 -6.64
C GLU A 263 4.19 6.51 -6.80
N GLU A 264 3.73 7.01 -7.95
CA GLU A 264 3.77 8.43 -8.31
C GLU A 264 2.81 9.28 -7.46
N ARG A 265 1.58 8.78 -7.28
CA ARG A 265 0.46 9.58 -6.76
C ARG A 265 0.24 9.42 -5.27
N ILE A 266 0.76 8.37 -4.64
CA ILE A 266 0.56 8.09 -3.22
C ILE A 266 1.88 7.84 -2.51
N PHE A 267 2.66 6.86 -2.95
CA PHE A 267 3.82 6.42 -2.16
C PHE A 267 4.94 7.44 -2.14
N THR A 268 5.31 8.01 -3.28
CA THR A 268 6.36 9.05 -3.35
C THR A 268 5.95 10.31 -2.57
N PRO A 269 4.77 10.92 -2.78
CA PRO A 269 4.34 12.08 -2.00
C PRO A 269 4.28 11.83 -0.49
N LEU A 270 3.87 10.62 -0.09
CA LEU A 270 3.81 10.22 1.31
C LEU A 270 5.08 9.55 1.81
N LYS A 271 6.16 9.50 1.03
CA LYS A 271 7.45 8.88 1.40
C LYS A 271 7.33 7.40 1.85
N MET A 272 6.41 6.64 1.29
CA MET A 272 6.16 5.21 1.57
C MET A 272 7.06 4.28 0.75
N ARG A 273 8.36 4.29 1.04
CA ARG A 273 9.42 3.72 0.18
C ARG A 273 9.50 2.19 0.15
N ASP A 274 8.82 1.54 1.08
CA ASP A 274 8.82 0.09 1.25
C ASP A 274 7.43 -0.51 1.00
N THR A 275 6.55 0.25 0.33
CA THR A 275 5.23 -0.19 -0.10
C THR A 275 5.23 -0.55 -1.57
N ALA A 276 4.89 -1.79 -1.91
CA ALA A 276 4.88 -2.30 -3.28
C ALA A 276 4.06 -3.60 -3.37
N PHE A 277 3.83 -4.12 -4.58
CA PHE A 277 3.12 -5.40 -4.78
C PHE A 277 3.96 -6.66 -4.47
N PHE A 278 5.26 -6.48 -4.20
CA PHE A 278 6.17 -7.56 -3.81
C PHE A 278 7.38 -7.00 -3.06
N CYS A 279 8.06 -7.84 -2.29
CA CYS A 279 9.33 -7.54 -1.63
C CYS A 279 10.50 -7.98 -2.53
N PRO A 280 11.29 -7.03 -3.09
CA PRO A 280 12.43 -7.36 -3.92
C PRO A 280 13.56 -8.03 -3.13
N ALA A 281 14.44 -8.74 -3.84
CA ALA A 281 15.57 -9.48 -3.28
C ALA A 281 16.40 -8.69 -2.27
N SER A 282 16.72 -7.45 -2.61
CA SER A 282 17.52 -6.53 -1.79
C SER A 282 16.88 -6.17 -0.44
N LYS A 283 15.58 -6.38 -0.26
CA LYS A 283 14.83 -6.06 0.96
C LYS A 283 14.38 -7.31 1.74
N ARG A 284 14.59 -8.53 1.21
CA ARG A 284 14.10 -9.79 1.82
C ARG A 284 14.58 -10.03 3.24
N GLU A 285 15.73 -9.50 3.61
CA GLU A 285 16.27 -9.57 4.97
C GLU A 285 15.36 -8.92 6.03
N ARG A 286 14.50 -7.97 5.62
CA ARG A 286 13.50 -7.31 6.46
C ARG A 286 12.09 -7.88 6.30
N PHE A 287 11.89 -8.89 5.46
CA PHE A 287 10.56 -9.42 5.16
C PHE A 287 10.13 -10.45 6.21
N ALA A 288 9.00 -10.21 6.86
CA ALA A 288 8.49 -11.11 7.90
C ALA A 288 7.95 -12.42 7.32
N LEU A 289 8.12 -13.52 8.06
CA LEU A 289 7.45 -14.79 7.78
C LEU A 289 5.99 -14.75 8.24
N LEU A 290 5.16 -15.56 7.60
CA LEU A 290 3.78 -15.80 8.03
C LEU A 290 3.75 -17.06 8.89
N TYR A 291 3.15 -16.96 10.07
CA TYR A 291 3.07 -18.06 11.02
C TYR A 291 1.66 -18.62 11.16
N GLY A 292 1.57 -19.94 11.23
CA GLY A 292 0.38 -20.72 11.45
C GLY A 292 0.01 -20.86 12.93
N ARG A 293 -0.76 -21.89 13.23
CA ARG A 293 -0.93 -22.37 14.62
C ARG A 293 0.43 -22.82 15.16
N ASN A 294 0.63 -22.66 16.47
CA ASN A 294 1.86 -23.05 17.18
C ASN A 294 3.15 -22.37 16.69
N LEU A 295 3.05 -21.27 15.95
CA LEU A 295 4.20 -20.55 15.38
C LEU A 295 5.01 -21.36 14.37
N GLU A 296 4.35 -22.27 13.63
CA GLU A 296 4.94 -22.93 12.47
C GLU A 296 4.86 -22.03 11.23
N PRO A 297 5.93 -21.84 10.44
CA PRO A 297 5.85 -21.10 9.19
C PRO A 297 4.84 -21.72 8.22
N VAL A 298 4.05 -20.88 7.55
CA VAL A 298 3.07 -21.33 6.54
C VAL A 298 3.26 -20.56 5.23
N ALA A 299 2.76 -21.17 4.15
CA ALA A 299 2.73 -20.50 2.86
C ALA A 299 1.89 -19.22 2.95
N ALA A 300 2.42 -18.14 2.36
CA ALA A 300 1.82 -16.82 2.40
C ALA A 300 1.36 -16.38 1.02
N SER A 301 0.42 -17.17 0.46
CA SER A 301 -0.11 -16.92 -0.88
C SER A 301 -0.83 -15.57 -0.95
N GLN A 302 -0.86 -14.97 -2.14
CA GLN A 302 -1.76 -13.85 -2.41
C GLN A 302 -3.24 -14.28 -2.20
N PRO A 303 -4.12 -13.38 -1.73
CA PRO A 303 -5.50 -13.73 -1.43
C PRO A 303 -6.27 -14.29 -2.63
N GLY A 304 -6.85 -15.47 -2.44
CA GLY A 304 -7.81 -16.06 -3.36
C GLY A 304 -7.24 -16.51 -4.70
N THR A 305 -5.92 -16.65 -4.81
CA THR A 305 -5.26 -17.19 -6.00
C THR A 305 -4.90 -18.67 -5.80
N SER A 306 -5.20 -19.53 -6.77
CA SER A 306 -4.59 -20.88 -6.82
C SER A 306 -3.18 -20.79 -7.42
N GLY A 307 -2.13 -21.03 -6.63
CA GLY A 307 -0.75 -21.18 -7.14
C GLY A 307 0.35 -20.87 -6.11
N PRO A 308 1.62 -21.11 -6.46
CA PRO A 308 2.78 -20.93 -5.57
C PRO A 308 3.19 -19.45 -5.41
N PHE A 309 2.23 -18.53 -5.53
CA PHE A 309 2.49 -17.10 -5.58
C PHE A 309 2.90 -16.59 -4.21
N ASN A 310 4.16 -16.22 -4.08
CA ASN A 310 4.68 -15.55 -2.92
C ASN A 310 4.94 -14.07 -3.25
N PHE A 311 4.91 -13.23 -2.23
CA PHE A 311 5.19 -11.79 -2.35
C PHE A 311 6.69 -11.50 -2.56
N GLU A 312 7.50 -12.47 -3.00
CA GLU A 312 8.94 -12.29 -3.18
C GLU A 312 9.34 -12.01 -4.63
N THR A 313 8.41 -12.20 -5.56
CA THR A 313 8.60 -11.95 -6.99
C THR A 313 7.49 -11.04 -7.51
N ALA A 314 7.78 -10.27 -8.56
CA ALA A 314 6.78 -9.40 -9.17
C ALA A 314 5.63 -10.24 -9.75
N PRO A 315 4.39 -10.09 -9.26
CA PRO A 315 3.27 -10.89 -9.74
C PRO A 315 2.74 -10.30 -11.06
N LYS A 316 2.22 -11.17 -11.94
CA LYS A 316 1.42 -10.72 -13.10
C LYS A 316 0.11 -10.06 -12.63
N PHE A 317 -0.48 -10.60 -11.56
CA PHE A 317 -1.70 -10.09 -10.94
C PHE A 317 -1.38 -9.13 -9.80
N LEU A 318 -1.47 -7.82 -10.07
CA LEU A 318 -1.29 -6.76 -9.08
C LEU A 318 -2.58 -6.58 -8.26
N SER A 319 -2.89 -7.54 -7.39
CA SER A 319 -4.17 -7.60 -6.66
C SER A 319 -4.46 -6.32 -5.86
N GLY A 320 -5.44 -5.53 -6.31
CA GLY A 320 -5.94 -4.37 -5.56
C GLY A 320 -6.70 -4.74 -4.28
N GLY A 321 -7.12 -6.00 -4.16
CA GLY A 321 -7.77 -6.54 -2.97
C GLY A 321 -6.79 -6.96 -1.86
N GLY A 322 -5.52 -7.20 -2.16
CA GLY A 322 -4.67 -7.96 -1.26
C GLY A 322 -3.17 -7.98 -1.53
N GLY A 323 -2.70 -7.28 -2.57
CA GLY A 323 -1.39 -7.50 -3.17
C GLY A 323 -0.24 -6.68 -2.60
N LEU A 324 -0.47 -5.70 -1.73
CA LEU A 324 0.63 -4.87 -1.21
C LEU A 324 1.36 -5.54 -0.03
N VAL A 325 2.67 -5.33 -0.01
CA VAL A 325 3.51 -5.33 1.19
C VAL A 325 3.80 -3.90 1.60
N SER A 326 4.07 -3.65 2.88
CA SER A 326 4.43 -2.32 3.41
C SER A 326 5.10 -2.46 4.79
N THR A 327 5.42 -1.35 5.44
CA THR A 327 5.99 -1.28 6.81
C THR A 327 5.07 -0.51 7.75
N GLY A 328 5.37 -0.55 9.05
CA GLY A 328 4.69 0.30 10.04
C GLY A 328 4.87 1.79 9.72
N ILE A 329 6.09 2.20 9.37
CA ILE A 329 6.44 3.59 9.01
C ILE A 329 5.61 4.07 7.81
N ASP A 330 5.58 3.28 6.73
CA ASP A 330 4.87 3.67 5.52
C ASP A 330 3.37 3.78 5.75
N TYR A 331 2.78 2.76 6.38
CA TYR A 331 1.33 2.72 6.53
C TYR A 331 0.82 3.76 7.53
N ILE A 332 1.58 4.09 8.59
CA ILE A 332 1.17 5.19 9.47
C ILE A 332 1.18 6.53 8.74
N ARG A 333 2.07 6.76 7.75
CA ARG A 333 2.05 7.99 6.94
C ARG A 333 0.79 8.08 6.08
N PHE A 334 0.35 6.97 5.50
CA PHE A 334 -0.96 6.90 4.86
C PHE A 334 -2.10 7.24 5.83
N CYS A 335 -2.09 6.68 7.03
CA CYS A 335 -3.10 6.99 8.05
C CYS A 335 -3.05 8.45 8.53
N LEU A 336 -1.87 9.06 8.63
CA LEU A 336 -1.69 10.48 8.97
C LEU A 336 -2.19 11.40 7.86
N MET A 337 -2.03 11.03 6.59
CA MET A 337 -2.64 11.77 5.47
C MET A 337 -4.17 11.73 5.54
N LEU A 338 -4.75 10.57 5.84
CA LEU A 338 -6.20 10.43 6.01
C LEU A 338 -6.72 11.22 7.22
N SER A 339 -6.05 11.13 8.38
CA SER A 339 -6.45 11.87 9.58
C SER A 339 -6.19 13.37 9.47
N GLY A 340 -5.23 13.78 8.63
CA GLY A 340 -4.97 15.15 8.18
C GLY A 340 -5.90 15.62 7.05
N MET A 341 -7.04 14.94 6.84
CA MET A 341 -8.07 15.32 5.85
C MET A 341 -7.51 15.48 4.42
N GLY A 342 -6.71 14.50 4.01
CA GLY A 342 -6.19 14.38 2.65
C GLY A 342 -4.81 15.00 2.45
N GLN A 343 -4.14 15.45 3.52
CA GLN A 343 -2.84 16.10 3.44
C GLN A 343 -1.86 15.63 4.53
N LEU A 344 -0.58 15.51 4.17
CA LEU A 344 0.53 15.28 5.09
C LEU A 344 1.78 16.00 4.60
N GLU A 345 2.48 16.74 5.48
CA GLU A 345 3.78 17.37 5.18
C GLU A 345 3.78 18.19 3.87
N GLY A 346 2.71 18.94 3.62
CA GLY A 346 2.55 19.75 2.41
C GLY A 346 1.99 18.99 1.20
N ALA A 347 2.10 17.67 1.14
CA ALA A 347 1.51 16.86 0.08
C ALA A 347 0.01 16.65 0.30
N ARG A 348 -0.83 17.22 -0.58
CA ARG A 348 -2.28 16.98 -0.61
C ARG A 348 -2.62 15.95 -1.68
N LEU A 349 -3.24 14.85 -1.29
CA LEU A 349 -3.71 13.81 -2.21
C LEU A 349 -5.19 13.94 -2.55
N LEU A 350 -6.00 14.37 -1.59
CA LEU A 350 -7.45 14.53 -1.73
C LEU A 350 -7.92 15.82 -1.04
N LYS A 351 -9.07 16.33 -1.46
CA LYS A 351 -9.80 17.38 -0.75
C LYS A 351 -10.41 16.82 0.53
N GLU A 352 -10.61 17.71 1.51
CA GLU A 352 -11.24 17.35 2.77
C GLU A 352 -12.66 16.80 2.57
N GLU A 353 -13.42 17.38 1.65
CA GLU A 353 -14.78 16.94 1.31
C GLU A 353 -14.79 15.52 0.77
N THR A 354 -13.77 15.14 0.00
CA THR A 354 -13.63 13.79 -0.53
C THR A 354 -13.30 12.80 0.57
N ILE A 355 -12.45 13.15 1.53
CA ILE A 355 -12.22 12.30 2.71
C ILE A 355 -13.53 12.10 3.49
N LYS A 356 -14.28 13.17 3.75
CA LYS A 356 -15.60 13.08 4.42
C LYS A 356 -16.59 12.19 3.65
N GLU A 357 -16.60 12.28 2.32
CA GLU A 357 -17.40 11.40 1.44
C GLU A 357 -16.97 9.94 1.58
N MET A 358 -15.66 9.67 1.57
CA MET A 358 -15.12 8.32 1.69
C MET A 358 -15.41 7.69 3.05
N THR A 359 -15.45 8.48 4.13
CA THR A 359 -15.51 7.98 5.51
C THR A 359 -16.87 8.13 6.18
N ARG A 360 -17.92 8.52 5.45
CA ARG A 360 -19.31 8.39 5.92
C ARG A 360 -19.91 7.05 5.49
N ASN A 361 -21.03 6.66 6.09
CA ASN A 361 -21.76 5.49 5.61
C ASN A 361 -22.32 5.74 4.20
N GLN A 362 -21.96 4.86 3.27
CA GLN A 362 -22.39 4.89 1.89
C GLN A 362 -23.36 3.76 1.57
N LEU A 363 -23.69 2.90 2.54
CA LEU A 363 -24.60 1.79 2.31
C LEU A 363 -26.05 2.26 2.25
N PRO A 364 -26.85 1.74 1.30
CA PRO A 364 -28.30 1.82 1.40
C PRO A 364 -28.78 0.99 2.61
N ASP A 365 -29.95 1.34 3.15
CA ASP A 365 -30.50 0.70 4.36
C ASP A 365 -30.60 -0.82 4.24
N ALA A 366 -30.97 -1.34 3.07
CA ALA A 366 -31.08 -2.78 2.81
C ALA A 366 -29.74 -3.53 2.88
N ALA A 367 -28.61 -2.83 2.67
CA ALA A 367 -27.27 -3.40 2.75
C ALA A 367 -26.59 -3.16 4.11
N TYR A 368 -27.26 -2.45 5.03
CA TYR A 368 -26.77 -2.16 6.37
C TYR A 368 -27.29 -3.19 7.40
N PRO A 369 -26.47 -3.61 8.39
CA PRO A 369 -25.03 -3.36 8.54
C PRO A 369 -24.20 -4.24 7.61
N ILE A 370 -22.89 -3.96 7.53
CA ILE A 370 -21.97 -4.92 6.92
C ILE A 370 -22.05 -6.26 7.65
N SER A 371 -21.76 -7.37 6.96
CA SER A 371 -21.73 -8.71 7.55
C SER A 371 -20.47 -8.95 8.40
N ARG A 372 -20.22 -8.03 9.34
CA ARG A 372 -19.25 -8.14 10.42
C ARG A 372 -19.98 -7.89 11.73
N SER A 373 -19.85 -8.84 12.66
CA SER A 373 -20.31 -8.64 14.03
C SER A 373 -19.31 -7.76 14.80
N PRO A 374 -19.78 -6.95 15.77
CA PRO A 374 -21.17 -6.57 16.07
C PRO A 374 -21.79 -5.52 15.12
N ARG A 375 -23.14 -5.45 15.10
CA ARG A 375 -23.95 -4.41 14.40
C ARG A 375 -23.59 -3.01 14.91
N GLY A 376 -23.69 -2.01 14.03
CA GLY A 376 -23.25 -0.63 14.27
C GLY A 376 -22.12 -0.19 13.35
N ARG A 377 -21.78 -1.01 12.36
CA ARG A 377 -20.82 -0.73 11.30
C ARG A 377 -21.52 -0.63 9.94
N GLY A 378 -21.39 0.53 9.32
CA GLY A 378 -21.65 0.72 7.90
C GLY A 378 -20.38 0.54 7.08
N PHE A 379 -20.42 1.00 5.84
CA PHE A 379 -19.26 0.99 4.95
C PHE A 379 -19.26 2.24 4.09
N GLY A 380 -18.10 2.91 4.02
CA GLY A 380 -17.86 4.06 3.16
C GLY A 380 -17.29 3.67 1.81
N LEU A 381 -16.46 4.53 1.21
CA LEU A 381 -15.75 4.24 -0.02
C LEU A 381 -14.36 3.68 0.32
N GLY A 382 -14.30 2.37 0.57
CA GLY A 382 -13.07 1.65 0.91
C GLY A 382 -12.83 1.37 2.40
N PHE A 383 -13.74 1.79 3.29
CA PHE A 383 -13.56 1.69 4.74
C PHE A 383 -14.82 1.18 5.45
N ALA A 384 -14.66 0.36 6.49
CA ALA A 384 -15.75 0.17 7.46
C ALA A 384 -15.89 1.43 8.31
N VAL A 385 -17.11 1.84 8.64
CA VAL A 385 -17.38 3.08 9.38
C VAL A 385 -18.28 2.79 10.57
N ARG A 386 -17.90 3.28 11.75
CA ARG A 386 -18.74 3.26 12.96
C ARG A 386 -19.90 4.24 12.80
N VAL A 387 -21.13 3.73 12.79
CA VAL A 387 -22.35 4.56 12.65
C VAL A 387 -23.20 4.60 13.91
N GLU A 388 -23.09 3.57 14.76
CA GLU A 388 -23.79 3.47 16.04
C GLU A 388 -22.78 3.12 17.13
N LYS A 389 -23.13 3.37 18.39
CA LYS A 389 -22.31 2.93 19.53
C LYS A 389 -22.32 1.40 19.60
N ILE A 390 -21.15 0.81 19.86
CA ILE A 390 -21.00 -0.62 20.16
C ILE A 390 -20.42 -0.75 21.57
N GLU A 391 -21.21 -1.27 22.51
CA GLU A 391 -20.79 -1.33 23.92
C GLU A 391 -19.53 -2.17 24.16
N SER A 392 -19.34 -3.23 23.36
CA SER A 392 -18.17 -4.11 23.49
C SER A 392 -16.88 -3.52 22.90
N GLU A 393 -16.94 -2.37 22.23
CA GLU A 393 -15.80 -1.81 21.51
C GLU A 393 -15.63 -0.30 21.74
N PRO A 394 -14.56 0.14 22.41
CA PRO A 394 -14.29 1.56 22.59
C PRO A 394 -13.96 2.17 21.23
N SER A 395 -14.86 3.03 20.75
CA SER A 395 -14.72 3.76 19.49
C SER A 395 -15.65 4.97 19.46
N SER A 396 -15.28 5.99 18.68
CA SER A 396 -16.14 7.12 18.37
C SER A 396 -16.99 6.84 17.12
N ILE A 397 -18.23 7.34 17.10
CA ILE A 397 -19.01 7.39 15.84
C ILE A 397 -18.22 8.20 14.81
N GLY A 398 -18.18 7.71 13.58
CA GLY A 398 -17.35 8.25 12.50
C GLY A 398 -15.91 7.71 12.48
N GLU A 399 -15.50 6.89 13.44
CA GLU A 399 -14.26 6.11 13.32
C GLU A 399 -14.37 5.18 12.11
N TYR A 400 -13.30 5.11 11.33
CA TYR A 400 -13.24 4.24 10.17
C TYR A 400 -11.98 3.36 10.19
N GLU A 401 -12.12 2.15 9.67
CA GLU A 401 -11.16 1.08 9.89
C GLU A 401 -11.13 0.08 8.74
N TRP A 402 -10.03 -0.68 8.66
CA TRP A 402 -9.98 -1.92 7.92
C TRP A 402 -8.88 -2.84 8.44
N LEU A 403 -8.83 -4.07 7.91
CA LEU A 403 -7.86 -5.08 8.31
C LEU A 403 -7.34 -5.89 7.14
N GLY A 404 -6.24 -6.61 7.36
CA GLY A 404 -5.62 -7.60 6.50
C GLY A 404 -5.62 -8.98 7.15
N GLY A 405 -5.75 -10.03 6.33
CA GLY A 405 -5.99 -11.40 6.80
C GLY A 405 -4.88 -12.04 7.64
N ALA A 406 -3.70 -11.41 7.71
CA ALA A 406 -2.59 -11.87 8.55
C ALA A 406 -2.46 -11.13 9.90
N GLY A 407 -3.46 -10.30 10.26
CA GLY A 407 -3.45 -9.55 11.52
C GLY A 407 -2.79 -8.17 11.42
N THR A 408 -2.87 -7.55 10.25
CA THR A 408 -2.58 -6.13 10.06
C THR A 408 -3.90 -5.35 10.17
N GLU A 409 -3.96 -4.27 10.93
CA GLU A 409 -5.17 -3.48 11.13
C GLU A 409 -4.83 -1.99 11.21
N PHE A 410 -5.78 -1.14 10.83
CA PHE A 410 -5.73 0.29 11.16
C PHE A 410 -7.12 0.82 11.50
N TRP A 411 -7.16 1.85 12.32
CA TRP A 411 -8.35 2.66 12.52
C TRP A 411 -7.99 4.12 12.72
N ILE A 412 -8.92 5.00 12.34
CA ILE A 412 -8.77 6.45 12.47
C ILE A 412 -10.05 6.99 13.08
N SER A 413 -9.93 7.73 14.18
CA SER A 413 -11.02 8.47 14.80
C SER A 413 -10.81 9.97 14.56
N PRO A 414 -11.55 10.59 13.63
CA PRO A 414 -11.47 12.04 13.41
C PRO A 414 -11.81 12.83 14.67
N ARG A 415 -12.83 12.40 15.42
CA ARG A 415 -13.26 13.05 16.67
C ARG A 415 -12.14 13.10 17.70
N ASP A 416 -11.42 12.00 17.87
CA ASP A 416 -10.34 11.90 18.87
C ASP A 416 -8.98 12.33 18.31
N GLN A 417 -8.94 12.69 17.02
CA GLN A 417 -7.74 13.02 16.23
C GLN A 417 -6.71 11.88 16.29
N LEU A 418 -7.17 10.64 16.22
CA LEU A 418 -6.39 9.44 16.50
C LEU A 418 -6.19 8.63 15.22
N ALA A 419 -4.99 8.07 15.03
CA ALA A 419 -4.68 7.10 13.98
C ALA A 419 -3.82 5.99 14.58
N VAL A 420 -4.21 4.74 14.37
CA VAL A 420 -3.50 3.58 14.95
C VAL A 420 -3.29 2.53 13.89
N VAL A 421 -2.11 1.91 13.92
CA VAL A 421 -1.74 0.78 13.07
C VAL A 421 -1.22 -0.34 13.96
N THR A 422 -1.72 -1.55 13.77
CA THR A 422 -1.18 -2.77 14.40
C THR A 422 -0.79 -3.76 13.32
N LEU A 423 0.43 -4.28 13.35
CA LEU A 423 0.93 -5.22 12.35
C LEU A 423 1.36 -6.52 13.03
N SER A 424 0.88 -7.64 12.51
CA SER A 424 1.37 -8.98 12.80
C SER A 424 1.33 -9.82 11.52
N GLN A 425 1.90 -11.02 11.56
CA GLN A 425 1.86 -11.98 10.45
C GLN A 425 1.50 -13.38 10.97
N ALA A 426 0.21 -13.57 11.26
CA ALA A 426 -0.35 -14.83 11.73
C ALA A 426 -1.59 -15.27 10.92
N SER A 427 -1.71 -16.57 10.67
CA SER A 427 -2.85 -17.21 10.01
C SER A 427 -3.30 -18.47 10.78
N PRO A 428 -4.49 -18.48 11.40
CA PRO A 428 -5.48 -17.40 11.45
C PRO A 428 -4.98 -16.20 12.27
N MET A 429 -5.49 -15.01 11.95
CA MET A 429 -5.14 -13.77 12.65
C MET A 429 -5.44 -13.85 14.16
N ARG A 430 -4.73 -13.05 14.96
CA ARG A 430 -4.95 -12.88 16.41
C ARG A 430 -5.60 -11.54 16.71
N ASP A 431 -6.18 -11.41 17.90
CA ASP A 431 -6.96 -10.27 18.36
C ASP A 431 -6.10 -9.08 18.85
N LEU A 432 -4.99 -8.79 18.16
CA LEU A 432 -4.04 -7.74 18.56
C LEU A 432 -4.70 -6.36 18.57
N GLY A 433 -5.33 -5.94 17.47
CA GLY A 433 -6.01 -4.65 17.38
C GLY A 433 -7.11 -4.50 18.44
N ALA A 434 -7.96 -5.52 18.57
CA ALA A 434 -9.03 -5.56 19.56
C ALA A 434 -8.53 -5.50 21.02
N THR A 435 -7.38 -6.11 21.31
CA THR A 435 -6.76 -6.07 22.66
C THR A 435 -6.16 -4.70 22.96
N VAL A 436 -5.53 -4.06 21.98
CA VAL A 436 -4.83 -2.77 22.14
C VAL A 436 -5.81 -1.59 22.16
N LYS A 437 -6.88 -1.64 21.38
CA LYS A 437 -7.81 -0.52 21.18
C LYS A 437 -8.36 0.07 22.50
N PRO A 438 -8.83 -0.72 23.48
CA PRO A 438 -9.27 -0.17 24.76
C PRO A 438 -8.18 0.60 25.52
N LEU A 439 -6.93 0.13 25.49
CA LEU A 439 -5.82 0.78 26.18
C LEU A 439 -5.48 2.12 25.53
N VAL A 440 -5.53 2.20 24.20
CA VAL A 440 -5.33 3.45 23.45
C VAL A 440 -6.39 4.48 23.83
N TYR A 441 -7.66 4.08 23.88
CA TYR A 441 -8.76 4.98 24.24
C TYR A 441 -8.73 5.39 25.72
N GLN A 442 -8.34 4.49 26.64
CA GLN A 442 -8.15 4.82 28.05
C GLN A 442 -7.02 5.81 28.27
N ALA A 443 -6.01 5.82 27.38
CA ALA A 443 -4.88 6.72 27.44
C ALA A 443 -5.20 8.17 27.01
N LEU A 444 -6.39 8.43 26.47
CA LEU A 444 -6.83 9.81 26.19
C LEU A 444 -7.10 10.56 27.49
N ASP A 445 -6.52 11.75 27.64
CA ASP A 445 -6.94 12.70 28.66
C ASP A 445 -8.32 13.24 28.23
N ARG A 446 -9.33 12.98 29.06
CA ARG A 446 -10.72 13.38 28.85
C ARG A 446 -11.15 14.41 29.88
#